data_AF-M1EEB2-F1
#
_entry.id   AF-M1EEB2-F1
#
_cell.length_a   1.000
_cell.length_b   1.000
_cell.length_c   1.000
_cell.angle_alpha   90.00
_cell.angle_beta   90.00
_cell.angle_gamma   90.00
#
_symmetry.space_group_name_H-M   'P 1'
#
loop_
_entity.id
_entity.type
_entity.pdbx_description
1 polymer ?
#
loop_
_entity_poly.entity_id
_entity_poly.type
_entity_poly.pdbx_seq_one_letter_code
_entity_poly.pdbx_strand_id
1 'polypeptide(L)'
;VVQLINKGAKVAVTKHGRTPLHLAANKGHLSVVQILLKAGCDLDVQDDGDQTALHRATVVGNTDVIAALIQEGCALDRQDKDG
;
A
#
# COMPACT_ATOMS: atom_id res chain seq x y z
N VAL A 1 0.34 -4.27 -19.32
CA VAL A 1 0.23 -3.08 -18.44
C VAL A 1 0.78 -3.38 -17.03
N VAL A 2 1.95 -4.03 -16.91
CA VAL A 2 2.54 -4.43 -15.62
C VAL A 2 4.05 -4.17 -15.64
N GLN A 3 4.44 -2.91 -15.84
CA GLN A 3 5.86 -2.53 -15.98
C GLN A 3 6.34 -1.55 -14.91
N LEU A 4 5.80 -1.59 -13.68
CA LEU A 4 6.11 -0.57 -12.69
C LEU A 4 6.74 -1.01 -11.38
N ILE A 5 7.07 -2.29 -11.21
CA ILE A 5 7.52 -2.79 -9.92
C ILE A 5 8.91 -3.38 -10.11
N ASN A 6 9.91 -2.49 -10.05
CA ASN A 6 11.30 -2.88 -9.92
C ASN A 6 11.83 -2.25 -8.64
N LYS A 7 12.42 -3.09 -7.78
CA LYS A 7 13.10 -2.71 -6.54
C LYS A 7 14.15 -1.63 -6.85
N GLY A 8 13.82 -0.37 -6.55
CA GLY A 8 14.70 0.78 -6.80
C GLY A 8 14.23 1.77 -7.87
N ALA A 9 13.21 1.46 -8.67
CA ALA A 9 12.47 2.50 -9.36
C ALA A 9 11.68 3.27 -8.28
N LYS A 10 11.74 4.60 -8.28
CA LYS A 10 10.74 5.42 -7.57
C LYS A 10 9.37 4.92 -8.01
N VAL A 11 8.77 4.02 -7.22
CA VAL A 11 7.43 3.46 -7.43
C VAL A 11 6.57 4.67 -7.76
N ALA A 12 5.86 4.70 -8.89
CA ALA A 12 5.18 5.93 -9.32
C ALA A 12 4.36 6.50 -8.16
N VAL A 13 4.95 7.51 -7.55
CA VAL A 13 4.39 8.20 -6.41
C VAL A 13 3.59 9.33 -7.00
N THR A 14 2.35 9.45 -6.54
CA THR A 14 1.60 10.68 -6.79
C THR A 14 2.36 11.87 -6.19
N LYS A 15 1.91 13.10 -6.47
CA LYS A 15 2.39 14.31 -5.79
C LYS A 15 2.26 14.30 -4.26
N HIS A 16 1.63 13.27 -3.69
CA HIS A 16 1.41 13.05 -2.27
C HIS A 16 2.18 11.84 -1.72
N GLY A 17 3.23 11.36 -2.40
CA GLY A 17 4.01 10.20 -1.96
C GLY A 17 3.30 8.84 -2.12
N ARG A 18 2.03 8.81 -2.53
CA ARG A 18 1.25 7.57 -2.62
C ARG A 18 1.69 6.65 -3.76
N THR A 19 1.99 5.41 -3.42
CA THR A 19 2.23 4.30 -4.37
C THR A 19 0.92 3.75 -4.96
N PRO A 20 0.96 2.93 -6.03
CA PRO A 20 -0.21 2.21 -6.52
C PRO A 20 -0.91 1.35 -5.44
N LEU A 21 -0.14 0.82 -4.48
CA LEU A 21 -0.69 0.04 -3.37
C LEU A 21 -1.54 0.90 -2.43
N HIS A 22 -1.11 2.13 -2.11
CA HIS A 22 -1.93 3.09 -1.35
C HIS A 22 -3.26 3.36 -2.05
N LEU A 23 -3.22 3.58 -3.37
CA LEU A 23 -4.42 3.90 -4.14
C LEU A 23 -5.37 2.70 -4.19
N ALA A 24 -4.85 1.49 -4.43
CA ALA A 24 -5.66 0.26 -4.46
C ALA A 24 -6.27 -0.04 -3.08
N ALA A 25 -5.48 0.12 -2.01
CA ALA A 25 -5.94 -0.07 -0.64
C ALA A 25 -7.03 0.95 -0.24
N ASN A 26 -6.81 2.23 -0.54
CA ASN A 26 -7.77 3.31 -0.28
C ASN A 26 -9.08 3.18 -1.09
N LYS A 27 -9.07 2.40 -2.17
CA LYS A 27 -10.26 2.12 -2.98
C LYS A 27 -10.88 0.77 -2.68
N GLY A 28 -10.28 -0.04 -1.81
CA GLY A 28 -10.76 -1.39 -1.51
C GLY A 28 -10.65 -2.37 -2.69
N HIS A 29 -9.78 -2.10 -3.67
CA HIS A 29 -9.66 -2.90 -4.88
C HIS A 29 -8.80 -4.16 -4.63
N LEU A 30 -9.36 -5.16 -3.94
CA LEU A 30 -8.65 -6.38 -3.54
C LEU A 30 -7.89 -7.06 -4.68
N SER A 31 -8.51 -7.20 -5.85
CA SER A 31 -7.88 -7.86 -7.01
C SER A 31 -6.62 -7.12 -7.49
N VAL A 32 -6.62 -5.79 -7.42
CA VAL A 32 -5.44 -4.97 -7.76
C VAL A 32 -4.38 -5.10 -6.68
N VAL A 33 -4.78 -5.09 -5.40
CA VAL A 33 -3.87 -5.32 -4.26
C VAL A 33 -3.14 -6.64 -4.43
N GLN A 34 -3.84 -7.75 -4.70
CA GLN A 34 -3.21 -9.06 -4.90
C GLN A 34 -2.21 -9.09 -6.08
N ILE A 35 -2.49 -8.37 -7.16
CA ILE A 35 -1.55 -8.26 -8.29
C ILE A 35 -0.28 -7.52 -7.89
N LEU A 36 -0.42 -6.42 -7.14
CA LEU A 36 0.70 -5.62 -6.66
C LEU A 36 1.56 -6.38 -5.63
N LEU A 37 0.92 -7.13 -4.73
CA LEU A 37 1.58 -8.00 -3.75
C LEU A 37 2.43 -9.07 -4.45
N LYS A 38 1.86 -9.78 -5.44
CA LYS A 38 2.59 -10.78 -6.23
C LYS A 38 3.78 -10.23 -7.01
N ALA A 39 3.79 -8.92 -7.30
CA ALA A 39 4.90 -8.26 -7.96
C ALA A 39 6.05 -7.88 -7.00
N GLY A 40 5.90 -8.13 -5.69
CA GLY A 40 6.94 -7.88 -4.69
C GLY A 40 7.19 -6.40 -4.44
N CYS A 41 6.12 -5.59 -4.42
CA CYS A 41 6.24 -4.18 -4.03
C CYS A 41 6.56 -4.04 -2.53
N ASP A 42 7.17 -2.91 -2.18
CA ASP A 42 7.39 -2.55 -0.78
C ASP A 42 6.05 -2.12 -0.15
N LEU A 43 5.65 -2.82 0.92
CA LEU A 43 4.35 -2.65 1.58
C LEU A 43 4.38 -1.51 2.59
N ASP A 44 5.56 -1.15 3.07
CA ASP A 44 5.75 -0.24 4.19
C ASP A 44 6.16 1.17 3.75
N VAL A 45 6.03 1.45 2.45
CA VAL A 45 6.21 2.81 1.93
C VAL A 45 5.20 3.72 2.61
N GLN A 46 5.70 4.82 3.17
CA GLN A 46 4.90 5.88 3.76
C GLN A 46 4.63 6.98 2.72
N ASP A 47 3.38 7.43 2.63
CA ASP A 47 3.03 8.60 1.84
C ASP A 47 3.36 9.91 2.57
N ASP A 48 3.05 11.06 1.99
CA ASP A 48 3.37 12.37 2.61
C ASP A 48 2.68 12.58 3.97
N GLY A 49 1.72 11.74 4.35
CA GLY A 49 1.09 11.73 5.68
C GLY A 49 1.71 10.74 6.65
N ASP A 50 2.86 10.15 6.31
CA ASP A 50 3.47 9.02 6.98
C ASP A 50 2.58 7.75 7.02
N GLN A 51 1.53 7.73 6.17
CA GLN A 51 0.57 6.64 6.12
C GLN A 51 1.02 5.56 5.15
N THR A 52 0.96 4.30 5.56
CA THR A 52 1.17 3.13 4.69
C THR A 52 -0.11 2.72 3.95
N ALA A 53 0.01 1.77 3.03
CA ALA A 53 -1.18 1.17 2.40
C ALA A 53 -2.14 0.54 3.42
N LEU A 54 -1.62 0.00 4.53
CA LEU A 54 -2.43 -0.56 5.60
C LEU A 54 -3.27 0.52 6.30
N HIS A 55 -2.68 1.67 6.65
CA HIS A 55 -3.42 2.82 7.20
C HIS A 55 -4.59 3.24 6.30
N ARG A 56 -4.38 3.26 4.99
CA ARG A 56 -5.43 3.59 4.03
C ARG A 56 -6.54 2.53 4.01
N ALA A 57 -6.17 1.24 4.04
CA ALA A 57 -7.14 0.15 4.06
C ALA A 57 -7.98 0.15 5.35
N THR A 58 -7.37 0.46 6.50
CA THR A 58 -8.06 0.53 7.80
C THR A 58 -9.02 1.70 7.88
N VAL A 59 -8.65 2.89 7.39
CA VAL A 59 -9.55 4.05 7.31
C VAL A 59 -10.78 3.76 6.45
N VAL A 60 -10.62 3.01 5.36
CA VAL A 60 -11.73 2.59 4.50
C VAL A 60 -12.57 1.47 5.14
N GLY A 61 -11.99 0.70 6.06
CA GLY A 61 -12.64 -0.43 6.71
C GLY A 61 -12.74 -1.69 5.84
N ASN A 62 -11.91 -1.82 4.80
CA ASN A 62 -11.97 -2.98 3.92
C ASN A 62 -11.15 -4.14 4.49
N THR A 63 -11.82 -5.05 5.20
CA THR A 63 -11.22 -6.19 5.89
C THR A 63 -10.47 -7.14 4.98
N ASP A 64 -10.91 -7.33 3.74
CA ASP A 64 -10.26 -8.26 2.80
C ASP A 64 -8.90 -7.73 2.35
N VAL A 65 -8.82 -6.43 2.08
CA VAL A 65 -7.54 -5.78 1.76
C VAL A 65 -6.61 -5.79 2.97
N ILE A 66 -7.13 -5.51 4.16
CA ILE A 66 -6.36 -5.56 5.42
C ILE A 66 -5.77 -6.96 5.60
N ALA A 67 -6.60 -8.00 5.47
CA ALA A 67 -6.16 -9.39 5.60
C ALA A 67 -5.07 -9.73 4.58
N ALA A 68 -5.22 -9.32 3.32
CA ALA A 68 -4.22 -9.56 2.27
C ALA A 68 -2.88 -8.88 2.58
N LEU A 69 -2.89 -7.63 3.06
CA LEU A 69 -1.66 -6.91 3.42
C LEU A 69 -0.95 -7.52 4.63
N ILE A 70 -1.70 -7.97 5.64
CA ILE A 70 -1.16 -8.63 6.84
C ILE A 70 -0.55 -9.99 6.47
N GLN A 71 -1.19 -10.75 5.59
CA GLN A 71 -0.67 -12.06 5.13
C GLN A 71 0.67 -11.95 4.40
N GLU A 72 0.93 -10.85 3.71
CA GLU A 72 2.21 -10.59 3.04
C GLU A 72 3.26 -9.96 3.97
N GLY A 73 2.95 -9.79 5.26
CA GLY A 73 3.92 -9.41 6.28
C GLY A 73 4.25 -7.91 6.32
N CYS A 74 3.29 -7.03 6.01
CA CYS A 74 3.48 -5.59 6.22
C CYS A 74 3.70 -5.25 7.71
N ALA A 75 4.44 -4.17 7.96
CA ALA A 75 4.69 -3.67 9.30
C ALA A 75 3.42 -3.05 9.90
N LEU A 76 3.04 -3.53 11.09
CA LEU A 76 1.83 -3.10 11.81
C LEU A 76 2.09 -1.95 12.80
N ASP A 77 3.34 -1.63 13.03
CA ASP A 77 3.84 -0.68 14.03
C ASP A 77 4.26 0.66 13.43
N ARG A 78 4.07 0.85 12.11
CA ARG A 78 4.33 2.14 11.48
C ARG A 78 3.31 3.14 11.99
N GLN A 79 3.82 4.26 12.47
CA GLN A 79 3.03 5.40 12.89
C GLN A 79 2.84 6.33 11.70
N ASP A 80 1.68 6.97 11.65
CA ASP A 80 1.48 8.10 10.75
C ASP A 80 1.88 9.41 11.45
N LYS A 81 1.59 10.54 10.83
CA LYS A 81 1.97 11.85 11.38
C LYS A 81 1.34 12.17 12.74
N ASP A 82 0.27 11.50 13.10
CA ASP A 82 -0.44 11.73 14.35
C ASP A 82 0.06 10.83 15.50
N GLY A 83 1.01 9.93 15.24
CA GLY A 83 1.67 9.06 16.23
C GLY A 83 1.05 7.67 16.34
#